data_AF-A0A0F9L7F0-F1
#
_entry.id   AF-A0A0F9L7F0-F1
#
_cell.length_a   1.000
_cell.length_b   1.000
_cell.length_c   1.000
_cell.angle_alpha   90.00
_cell.angle_beta   90.00
_cell.angle_gamma   90.00
#
_symmetry.space_group_name_H-M   'P 1'
#
loop_
_entity.id
_entity.type
_entity.pdbx_description
1 polymer ?
#
loop_
_entity_poly.entity_id
_entity_poly.type
_entity_poly.pdbx_seq_one_letter_code
_entity_poly.pdbx_strand_id
1 'polypeptide(L)'
;MWPYSALTLVTGPDAEPLDLNKRVKPHLRLETTDTGQDDYLRFLIGAARRWAEHRTRRAFITQTWKLQYDAFPSVILVPFPPYQSTTSLKYIKSDDGVLTSLVEDTDFTVDGDSIPARVYPAFEEIWPDTRGVRNAVELQYKCGYGDAATDVPDDISMAMLFVIAHWHENREEVATGPRARVPLAASSLLANYRANLFGYGSGA
;
A
#
# COMPACT_ATOMS: atom_id res chain seq x y z
N MET A 1 -8.49 -16.11 -7.88
CA MET A 1 -8.72 -16.00 -6.42
C MET A 1 -7.40 -15.59 -5.80
N TRP A 2 -7.36 -14.54 -4.97
CA TRP A 2 -6.10 -14.14 -4.31
C TRP A 2 -5.64 -15.27 -3.37
N PRO A 3 -4.33 -15.54 -3.25
CA PRO A 3 -3.82 -16.74 -2.57
C PRO A 3 -3.93 -16.70 -1.04
N TYR A 4 -4.24 -15.53 -0.46
CA TYR A 4 -4.39 -15.33 0.97
C TYR A 4 -5.88 -15.35 1.40
N SER A 5 -6.13 -15.79 2.63
CA SER A 5 -7.48 -15.86 3.23
C SER A 5 -7.99 -14.48 3.63
N ALA A 6 -7.12 -13.62 4.16
CA ALA A 6 -7.48 -12.26 4.56
C ALA A 6 -6.28 -11.28 4.47
N LEU A 7 -6.59 -10.01 4.21
CA LEU A 7 -5.65 -8.89 4.24
C LEU A 7 -6.30 -7.73 5.00
N THR A 8 -5.66 -7.25 6.06
CA THR A 8 -6.24 -6.25 6.97
C THR A 8 -5.21 -5.18 7.30
N LEU A 9 -5.64 -3.92 7.26
CA LEU A 9 -4.83 -2.79 7.72
C LEU A 9 -4.79 -2.81 9.25
N VAL A 10 -3.59 -2.84 9.83
CA VAL A 10 -3.38 -2.80 11.30
C VAL A 10 -3.19 -1.37 11.75
N THR A 11 -2.29 -0.65 11.08
CA THR A 11 -1.99 0.76 11.34
C THR A 11 -1.90 1.48 10.01
N GLY A 12 -2.74 2.50 9.85
CA GLY A 12 -2.71 3.38 8.67
C GLY A 12 -1.49 4.29 8.66
N PRO A 13 -1.31 5.08 7.60
CA PRO A 13 -0.22 6.04 7.53
C PRO A 13 -0.41 7.17 8.55
N ASP A 14 0.64 7.49 9.31
CA ASP A 14 0.65 8.55 10.33
C ASP A 14 0.85 9.96 9.74
N ALA A 15 1.16 10.03 8.45
CA ALA A 15 1.33 11.26 7.68
C ALA A 15 0.69 11.14 6.30
N GLU A 16 0.57 12.28 5.61
CA GLU A 16 0.13 12.33 4.21
C GLU A 16 1.33 12.67 3.30
N PRO A 17 1.36 12.16 2.06
CA PRO A 17 2.48 12.35 1.13
C PRO A 17 2.59 13.77 0.58
N LEU A 18 1.61 14.64 0.85
CA LEU A 18 1.61 16.04 0.44
C LEU A 18 1.40 16.96 1.64
N ASP A 19 2.29 17.94 1.76
CA ASP A 19 2.12 19.05 2.69
C ASP A 19 1.13 20.08 2.12
N LEU A 20 0.11 20.41 2.91
CA LEU A 20 -0.96 21.33 2.54
C LEU A 20 -0.43 22.72 2.14
N ASN A 21 0.44 23.31 2.96
CA ASN A 21 0.87 24.71 2.80
C ASN A 21 2.06 24.83 1.84
N LYS A 22 2.91 23.80 1.74
CA LYS A 22 4.12 23.83 0.91
C LYS A 22 3.87 23.34 -0.52
N ARG A 23 2.92 22.44 -0.74
CA ARG A 23 2.67 21.83 -2.06
C ARG A 23 1.26 22.12 -2.58
N VAL A 24 0.22 21.87 -1.78
CA VAL A 24 -1.17 21.91 -2.27
C VAL A 24 -1.67 23.34 -2.49
N LYS A 25 -1.64 24.21 -1.48
CA LYS A 25 -2.11 25.60 -1.61
C LYS A 25 -1.37 26.37 -2.72
N PRO A 26 -0.02 26.31 -2.82
CA PRO A 26 0.68 26.96 -3.93
C PRO A 26 0.27 26.41 -5.30
N HIS A 27 0.04 25.10 -5.43
CA HIS A 27 -0.41 24.49 -6.68
C HIS A 27 -1.81 24.99 -7.11
N LEU A 28 -2.71 25.20 -6.15
CA LEU A 28 -4.05 25.76 -6.36
C LEU A 28 -4.07 27.29 -6.42
N ARG A 29 -2.91 27.96 -6.29
CA ARG A 29 -2.78 29.42 -6.22
C ARG A 29 -3.58 30.04 -5.06
N LEU A 30 -3.62 29.35 -3.93
CA LEU A 30 -4.23 29.82 -2.69
C LEU A 30 -3.15 30.40 -1.76
N GLU A 31 -3.51 31.42 -1.00
CA GLU A 31 -2.64 32.02 0.02
C GLU A 31 -2.39 31.03 1.17
N THR A 32 -1.13 30.86 1.58
CA THR A 32 -0.78 29.87 2.61
C THR A 32 -1.32 30.20 3.99
N THR A 33 -1.62 31.49 4.23
CA THR A 33 -2.18 31.98 5.50
C THR A 33 -3.70 31.87 5.57
N ASP A 34 -4.39 31.69 4.44
CA ASP A 34 -5.83 31.45 4.44
C ASP A 34 -6.11 30.01 4.89
N THR A 35 -6.93 29.85 5.93
CA THR A 35 -7.26 28.56 6.54
C THR A 35 -8.69 28.12 6.29
N GLY A 36 -9.51 28.91 5.57
CA GLY A 36 -10.95 28.66 5.42
C GLY A 36 -11.31 27.36 4.69
N GLN A 37 -10.37 26.77 3.93
CA GLN A 37 -10.57 25.51 3.20
C GLN A 37 -9.63 24.39 3.65
N ASP A 38 -8.88 24.56 4.74
CA ASP A 38 -7.83 23.63 5.14
C ASP A 38 -8.36 22.21 5.38
N ASP A 39 -9.50 22.09 6.06
CA ASP A 39 -10.12 20.79 6.35
C ASP A 39 -10.56 20.08 5.05
N TYR A 40 -11.12 20.83 4.10
CA TYR A 40 -11.51 20.29 2.80
C TYR A 40 -10.30 19.85 1.98
N LEU A 41 -9.23 20.65 1.95
CA LEU A 41 -8.01 20.30 1.25
C LEU A 41 -7.31 19.09 1.88
N ARG A 42 -7.29 18.97 3.22
CA ARG A 42 -6.78 17.77 3.92
C ARG A 42 -7.59 16.53 3.56
N PHE A 43 -8.91 16.65 3.49
CA PHE A 43 -9.77 15.58 3.01
C PHE A 43 -9.43 15.16 1.58
N LEU A 44 -9.23 16.13 0.67
CA LEU A 44 -8.83 15.85 -0.72
C LEU A 44 -7.46 15.18 -0.81
N ILE A 45 -6.48 15.57 0.02
CA ILE A 45 -5.16 14.94 0.07
C ILE A 45 -5.30 13.44 0.40
N GLY A 46 -6.03 13.10 1.47
CA GLY A 46 -6.24 11.70 1.87
C GLY A 46 -7.08 10.91 0.85
N ALA A 47 -8.02 11.55 0.15
CA ALA A 47 -8.74 10.94 -0.96
C ALA A 47 -7.81 10.67 -2.17
N ALA A 48 -6.94 11.62 -2.50
CA ALA A 48 -6.04 11.53 -3.65
C ALA A 48 -4.97 10.46 -3.41
N ARG A 49 -4.46 10.36 -2.18
CA ARG A 49 -3.58 9.25 -1.76
C ARG A 49 -4.25 7.91 -2.01
N ARG A 50 -5.44 7.67 -1.45
CA ARG A 50 -6.16 6.40 -1.61
C ARG A 50 -6.44 6.06 -3.08
N TRP A 51 -6.78 7.07 -3.89
CA TRP A 51 -6.98 6.89 -5.33
C TRP A 51 -5.68 6.46 -6.04
N ALA A 52 -4.56 7.11 -5.74
CA ALA A 52 -3.26 6.82 -6.33
C ALA A 52 -2.68 5.50 -5.83
N GLU A 53 -2.77 5.18 -4.54
CA GLU A 53 -2.40 3.89 -3.94
C GLU A 53 -3.19 2.75 -4.56
N HIS A 54 -4.51 2.91 -4.74
CA HIS A 54 -5.34 1.91 -5.41
C HIS A 54 -4.90 1.66 -6.86
N ARG A 55 -4.55 2.72 -7.59
CA ARG A 55 -4.16 2.65 -9.00
C ARG A 55 -2.76 2.06 -9.21
N THR A 56 -1.83 2.37 -8.32
CA THR A 56 -0.46 1.84 -8.33
C THR A 56 -0.35 0.48 -7.65
N ARG A 57 -1.32 0.11 -6.80
CA ARG A 57 -1.29 -1.04 -5.89
C ARG A 57 -0.10 -0.98 -4.92
N ARG A 58 0.25 0.23 -4.48
CA ARG A 58 1.38 0.53 -3.60
C ARG A 58 0.93 1.25 -2.33
N ALA A 59 1.73 1.09 -1.29
CA ALA A 59 1.68 1.94 -0.10
C ALA A 59 2.60 3.15 -0.33
N PHE A 60 2.17 4.36 0.04
CA PHE A 60 3.01 5.55 -0.12
C PHE A 60 3.75 5.91 1.16
N ILE A 61 3.02 6.20 2.22
CA ILE A 61 3.57 6.40 3.56
C ILE A 61 3.57 5.06 4.29
N THR A 62 4.53 4.86 5.19
CA THR A 62 4.65 3.65 6.01
C THR A 62 3.32 3.29 6.66
N GLN A 63 2.90 2.05 6.45
CA GLN A 63 1.69 1.48 7.01
C GLN A 63 1.92 0.00 7.33
N THR A 64 1.24 -0.48 8.36
CA THR A 64 1.38 -1.86 8.84
C THR A 64 0.17 -2.68 8.39
N TRP A 65 0.43 -3.76 7.67
CA TRP A 65 -0.58 -4.67 7.17
C TRP A 65 -0.41 -6.06 7.76
N LYS A 66 -1.54 -6.75 7.85
CA LYS A 66 -1.63 -8.13 8.27
C LYS A 66 -2.17 -8.99 7.14
N LEU A 67 -1.41 -10.01 6.78
CA LEU A 67 -1.73 -11.01 5.77
C LEU A 67 -1.95 -12.35 6.46
N GLN A 68 -3.03 -13.05 6.13
CA GLN A 68 -3.40 -14.31 6.78
C GLN A 68 -3.65 -15.42 5.75
N TYR A 69 -3.22 -16.63 6.10
CA TYR A 69 -3.42 -17.84 5.31
C TYR A 69 -3.92 -18.99 6.18
N ASP A 70 -4.66 -19.92 5.58
CA ASP A 70 -5.09 -21.15 6.25
C ASP A 70 -3.95 -22.17 6.44
N ALA A 71 -2.91 -22.10 5.60
CA ALA A 71 -1.67 -22.86 5.70
C ALA A 71 -0.54 -22.10 5.00
N PHE A 72 0.72 -22.47 5.25
CA PHE A 72 1.85 -21.85 4.55
C PHE A 72 1.80 -22.14 3.04
N PRO A 73 1.85 -21.12 2.16
CA PRO A 73 2.12 -21.32 0.73
C PRO A 73 3.60 -21.61 0.51
N SER A 74 3.99 -22.02 -0.72
CA SER A 74 5.41 -22.21 -1.05
C SER A 74 6.23 -20.91 -0.88
N VAL A 75 5.66 -19.78 -1.31
CA VAL A 75 6.22 -18.44 -1.13
C VAL A 75 5.07 -17.51 -0.76
N ILE A 76 5.27 -16.71 0.28
CA ILE A 76 4.32 -15.65 0.66
C ILE A 76 4.67 -14.42 -0.18
N LEU A 77 3.72 -13.98 -1.01
CA LEU A 77 3.85 -12.75 -1.80
C LEU A 77 3.24 -11.59 -1.03
N VAL A 78 4.06 -10.60 -0.70
CA VAL A 78 3.65 -9.46 0.13
C VAL A 78 3.04 -8.36 -0.75
N PRO A 79 1.75 -8.00 -0.54
CA PRO A 79 1.11 -6.94 -1.32
C PRO A 79 1.54 -5.54 -0.86
N PHE A 80 1.24 -4.55 -1.70
CA PHE A 80 1.48 -3.11 -1.45
C PHE A 80 2.96 -2.72 -1.31
N PRO A 81 3.79 -2.91 -2.35
CA PRO A 81 5.18 -2.45 -2.32
C PRO A 81 5.26 -0.91 -2.22
N PRO A 82 6.41 -0.33 -1.82
CA PRO A 82 7.64 -1.04 -1.45
C PRO A 82 7.53 -1.67 -0.05
N TYR A 83 8.14 -2.85 0.09
CA TYR A 83 8.27 -3.54 1.36
C TYR A 83 9.36 -2.87 2.20
N GLN A 84 9.17 -2.80 3.53
CA GLN A 84 10.18 -2.25 4.44
C GLN A 84 10.74 -3.30 5.39
N SER A 85 9.86 -3.99 6.12
CA SER A 85 10.29 -4.96 7.15
C SER A 85 9.15 -5.88 7.58
N THR A 86 9.52 -7.05 8.09
CA THR A 86 8.60 -7.98 8.75
C THR A 86 8.49 -7.56 10.21
N THR A 87 7.26 -7.38 10.69
CA THR A 87 7.00 -7.12 12.12
C THR A 87 6.88 -8.42 12.90
N SER A 88 6.17 -9.40 12.33
CA SER A 88 6.12 -10.76 12.88
C SER A 88 5.57 -11.74 11.86
N LEU A 89 6.13 -12.95 11.82
CA LEU A 89 5.51 -14.10 11.17
C LEU A 89 5.15 -15.11 12.25
N LYS A 90 3.87 -15.51 12.31
CA LYS A 90 3.35 -16.42 13.33
C LYS A 90 2.51 -17.50 12.68
N TYR A 91 2.46 -18.66 13.31
CA TYR A 91 1.59 -19.75 12.89
C TYR A 91 1.08 -20.57 14.07
N ILE A 92 -0.05 -21.25 13.87
CA ILE A 92 -0.60 -22.21 14.82
C ILE A 92 -0.05 -23.59 14.48
N LYS A 93 0.72 -24.18 15.40
CA LYS A 93 1.31 -25.51 15.23
C LYS A 93 0.26 -26.61 15.13
N SER A 94 0.53 -27.61 14.28
CA SER A 94 -0.40 -28.71 14.05
C SER A 94 -0.53 -29.68 15.24
N ASP A 95 0.50 -29.84 16.06
CA ASP A 95 0.56 -30.80 17.16
C ASP A 95 -0.21 -30.34 18.40
N ASP A 96 0.15 -29.19 18.96
CA ASP A 96 -0.35 -28.66 20.23
C ASP A 96 -1.36 -27.50 20.05
N GLY A 97 -1.43 -26.90 18.86
CA GLY A 97 -2.27 -25.74 18.57
C GLY A 97 -1.75 -24.43 19.17
N VAL A 98 -0.48 -24.38 19.58
CA VAL A 98 0.15 -23.19 20.15
C VAL A 98 0.53 -22.22 19.04
N LEU A 99 0.24 -20.94 19.26
CA LEU A 99 0.70 -19.86 18.39
C LEU A 99 2.21 -19.64 18.58
N THR A 100 2.98 -19.92 17.54
CA THR A 100 4.45 -19.83 17.54
C THR A 100 4.89 -18.74 16.57
N SER A 101 5.91 -17.98 16.97
CA SER A 101 6.54 -16.97 16.11
C SER A 101 7.77 -17.54 15.43
N LEU A 102 7.95 -17.21 14.16
CA LEU A 102 9.15 -17.52 13.38
C LEU A 102 10.08 -16.32 13.39
N VAL A 103 11.38 -16.59 13.28
CA VAL A 103 12.47 -15.62 13.32
C VAL A 103 13.10 -15.48 11.94
N GLU A 104 13.22 -14.24 11.47
CA GLU A 104 13.89 -13.92 10.20
C GLU A 104 15.38 -14.29 10.28
N ASP A 105 15.96 -14.72 9.16
CA ASP A 105 17.32 -15.26 9.00
C ASP A 105 17.62 -16.56 9.77
N THR A 106 16.64 -17.10 10.50
CA THR A 106 16.72 -18.43 11.13
C THR A 106 15.70 -19.39 10.52
N ASP A 107 14.41 -19.06 10.60
CA ASP A 107 13.32 -19.91 10.11
C ASP A 107 12.90 -19.52 8.69
N PHE A 108 13.01 -18.23 8.33
CA PHE A 108 12.62 -17.70 7.04
C PHE A 108 13.52 -16.55 6.61
N THR A 109 13.52 -16.24 5.32
CA THR A 109 14.20 -15.07 4.77
C THR A 109 13.27 -14.28 3.85
N VAL A 110 13.65 -13.04 3.54
CA VAL A 110 12.84 -12.10 2.78
C VAL A 110 13.63 -11.52 1.62
N ASP A 111 13.04 -11.61 0.42
CA ASP A 111 13.44 -10.81 -0.74
C ASP A 111 12.53 -9.58 -0.82
N GLY A 112 13.02 -8.47 -0.25
CA GLY A 112 12.33 -7.18 -0.23
C GLY A 112 12.49 -6.35 -1.51
N ASP A 113 13.48 -6.69 -2.35
CA ASP A 113 13.79 -5.98 -3.60
C ASP A 113 12.85 -6.38 -4.74
N SER A 114 12.40 -7.64 -4.73
CA SER A 114 11.37 -8.12 -5.64
C SER A 114 10.06 -7.35 -5.48
N ILE A 115 9.34 -7.18 -6.59
CA ILE A 115 8.02 -6.54 -6.64
C ILE A 115 7.03 -7.53 -7.23
N PRO A 116 6.15 -8.17 -6.43
CA PRO A 116 6.00 -8.05 -4.97
C PRO A 116 7.14 -8.70 -4.18
N ALA A 117 7.35 -8.24 -2.94
CA ALA A 117 8.31 -8.83 -2.04
C ALA A 117 7.91 -10.27 -1.67
N ARG A 118 8.90 -11.10 -1.37
CA ARG A 118 8.73 -12.55 -1.21
C ARG A 118 9.28 -12.99 0.13
N VAL A 119 8.47 -13.71 0.90
CA VAL A 119 8.90 -14.37 2.14
C VAL A 119 8.88 -15.88 1.91
N TYR A 120 9.99 -16.55 2.19
CA TYR A 120 10.19 -17.98 1.94
C TYR A 120 11.06 -18.60 3.04
N PRO A 121 11.06 -19.93 3.22
CA PRO A 121 11.88 -20.59 4.24
C PRO A 121 13.36 -20.25 4.08
N ALA A 122 14.09 -20.25 5.19
CA ALA A 122 15.54 -20.07 5.16
C ALA A 122 16.23 -21.23 4.41
N PHE A 123 17.51 -21.07 4.10
CA PHE A 123 18.27 -22.12 3.43
C PHE A 123 18.26 -23.41 4.26
N GLU A 124 17.98 -24.54 3.63
CA GLU A 124 17.81 -25.87 4.27
C GLU A 124 16.64 -26.00 5.25
N GLU A 125 15.79 -24.98 5.37
CA GLU A 125 14.57 -25.02 6.16
C GLU A 125 13.32 -25.26 5.28
N ILE A 126 12.25 -25.72 5.92
CA ILE A 126 10.92 -25.88 5.31
C ILE A 126 9.88 -25.22 6.18
N TRP A 127 8.74 -24.84 5.59
CA TRP A 127 7.63 -24.34 6.40
C TRP A 127 7.14 -25.40 7.39
N PRO A 128 6.95 -25.04 8.66
CA PRO A 128 6.37 -25.96 9.64
C PRO A 128 4.93 -26.34 9.31
N ASP A 129 4.50 -27.51 9.77
CA ASP A 129 3.11 -27.95 9.62
C ASP A 129 2.14 -27.07 10.43
N THR A 130 1.15 -26.53 9.73
CA THR A 130 0.11 -25.68 10.29
C THR A 130 -1.12 -26.49 10.69
N ARG A 131 -1.76 -26.12 11.80
CA ARG A 131 -3.05 -26.69 12.19
C ARG A 131 -4.11 -26.42 11.13
N GLY A 132 -4.99 -27.39 10.87
CA GLY A 132 -6.12 -27.27 9.93
C GLY A 132 -7.25 -26.34 10.41
N VAL A 133 -6.94 -25.08 10.67
CA VAL A 133 -7.89 -24.02 11.05
C VAL A 133 -7.74 -22.83 10.12
N ARG A 134 -8.78 -22.00 10.01
CA ARG A 134 -8.71 -20.80 9.18
C ARG A 134 -7.72 -19.79 9.75
N ASN A 135 -7.02 -19.08 8.87
CA ASN A 135 -6.03 -18.05 9.24
C ASN A 135 -4.95 -18.57 10.21
N ALA A 136 -4.52 -19.82 10.06
CA ALA A 136 -3.51 -20.44 10.91
C ALA A 136 -2.14 -19.75 10.82
N VAL A 137 -1.84 -19.08 9.70
CA VAL A 137 -0.61 -18.31 9.48
C VAL A 137 -0.93 -16.82 9.44
N GLU A 138 -0.14 -16.02 10.13
CA GLU A 138 -0.25 -14.57 10.22
C GLU A 138 1.11 -13.91 9.96
N LEU A 139 1.20 -13.12 8.90
CA LEU A 139 2.33 -12.23 8.60
C LEU A 139 1.90 -10.78 8.84
N GLN A 140 2.59 -10.09 9.74
CA GLN A 140 2.51 -8.64 9.88
C GLN A 140 3.77 -7.99 9.33
N TYR A 141 3.61 -6.98 8.49
CA TYR A 141 4.71 -6.33 7.79
C TYR A 141 4.45 -4.83 7.61
N LYS A 142 5.54 -4.07 7.44
CA LYS A 142 5.52 -2.64 7.09
C LYS A 142 5.79 -2.45 5.60
N CYS A 143 5.07 -1.52 5.00
CA CYS A 143 5.22 -1.15 3.60
C CYS A 143 4.96 0.34 3.40
N GLY A 144 5.53 0.92 2.35
CA GLY A 144 5.55 2.36 2.07
C GLY A 144 6.95 2.84 1.73
N TYR A 145 7.07 3.99 1.06
CA TYR A 145 8.39 4.56 0.74
C TYR A 145 9.13 5.05 1.99
N GLY A 146 8.40 5.48 3.01
CA GLY A 146 8.95 5.91 4.28
C GLY A 146 7.92 6.65 5.13
N ASP A 147 8.36 7.17 6.28
CA ASP A 147 7.50 7.82 7.28
C ASP A 147 7.18 9.28 6.90
N ALA A 148 7.97 9.88 6.01
CA ALA A 148 7.84 11.29 5.64
C ALA A 148 7.34 11.48 4.21
N ALA A 149 6.67 12.62 3.97
CA ALA A 149 6.23 13.03 2.64
C ALA A 149 7.38 13.12 1.62
N THR A 150 8.61 13.39 2.08
CA THR A 150 9.81 13.48 1.23
C THR A 150 10.31 12.15 0.72
N ASP A 151 9.89 11.04 1.34
CA ASP A 151 10.29 9.69 0.92
C ASP A 151 9.49 9.24 -0.32
N VAL A 152 8.33 9.85 -0.56
CA VAL A 152 7.47 9.52 -1.69
C VAL A 152 7.99 10.18 -2.97
N PRO A 153 8.16 9.42 -4.07
CA PRO A 153 8.63 9.97 -5.35
C PRO A 153 7.84 11.19 -5.82
N ASP A 154 8.55 12.21 -6.30
CA ASP A 154 7.94 13.48 -6.74
C ASP A 154 6.90 13.27 -7.87
N ASP A 155 7.07 12.26 -8.73
CA ASP A 155 6.09 11.93 -9.78
C ASP A 155 4.72 11.54 -9.20
N ILE A 156 4.71 10.78 -8.09
CA ILE A 156 3.49 10.39 -7.37
C ILE A 156 2.87 11.63 -6.74
N SER A 157 3.69 12.44 -6.07
CA SER A 157 3.28 13.71 -5.46
C SER A 157 2.65 14.65 -6.49
N MET A 158 3.25 14.78 -7.67
CA MET A 158 2.73 15.61 -8.77
C MET A 158 1.43 15.05 -9.35
N ALA A 159 1.33 13.73 -9.52
CA ALA A 159 0.09 13.09 -9.97
C ALA A 159 -1.07 13.35 -9.00
N MET A 160 -0.80 13.27 -7.69
CA MET A 160 -1.79 13.60 -6.66
C MET A 160 -2.20 15.07 -6.72
N LEU A 161 -1.26 16.01 -6.94
CA LEU A 161 -1.59 17.43 -7.10
C LEU A 161 -2.54 17.69 -8.27
N PHE A 162 -2.31 17.07 -9.43
CA PHE A 162 -3.23 17.19 -10.57
C PHE A 162 -4.64 16.68 -10.25
N VAL A 163 -4.74 15.58 -9.49
CA VAL A 163 -6.02 15.01 -9.07
C VAL A 163 -6.73 15.95 -8.08
N ILE A 164 -5.98 16.50 -7.11
CA ILE A 164 -6.53 17.44 -6.12
C ILE A 164 -7.03 18.72 -6.81
N ALA A 165 -6.26 19.29 -7.73
CA ALA A 165 -6.68 20.47 -8.51
C ALA A 165 -7.97 20.18 -9.28
N HIS A 166 -8.03 19.03 -9.96
CA HIS A 166 -9.22 18.62 -10.69
C HIS A 166 -10.46 18.50 -9.78
N TRP A 167 -10.34 17.85 -8.62
CA TRP A 167 -11.47 17.69 -7.69
C TRP A 167 -11.86 18.97 -6.94
N HIS A 168 -10.90 19.86 -6.68
CA HIS A 168 -11.17 21.14 -6.03
C HIS A 168 -12.01 22.06 -6.94
N GLU A 169 -11.69 22.07 -8.23
CA GLU A 169 -12.44 22.81 -9.27
C GLU A 169 -13.77 22.13 -9.64
N ASN A 170 -13.83 20.80 -9.65
CA ASN A 170 -14.99 20.01 -10.09
C ASN A 170 -15.58 19.21 -8.93
N ARG A 171 -16.47 19.85 -8.17
CA ARG A 171 -17.07 19.27 -6.94
C ARG A 171 -18.30 18.42 -7.16
N GLU A 172 -18.84 18.42 -8.39
CA GLU A 172 -20.05 17.69 -8.76
C GLU A 172 -19.72 16.60 -9.78
N GLU A 173 -20.31 15.42 -9.62
CA GLU A 173 -20.13 14.32 -10.58
C GLU A 173 -20.86 14.59 -11.91
N VAL A 174 -21.97 15.32 -11.86
CA VAL A 174 -22.84 15.60 -13.00
C VAL A 174 -22.75 17.09 -13.35
N ALA A 175 -21.99 17.40 -14.40
CA ALA A 175 -22.00 18.70 -15.03
C ALA A 175 -22.77 18.67 -16.36
N THR A 176 -23.36 19.79 -16.76
CA THR A 176 -24.10 19.99 -18.02
C THR A 176 -23.19 20.16 -19.26
N GLY A 177 -21.87 19.96 -19.13
CA GLY A 177 -20.88 20.08 -20.21
C GLY A 177 -19.94 18.87 -20.35
N PRO A 178 -18.96 18.92 -21.28
CA PRO A 178 -17.99 17.85 -21.47
C PRO A 178 -17.18 17.63 -20.19
N ARG A 179 -17.25 16.42 -19.62
CA ARG A 179 -16.49 16.09 -18.40
C ARG A 179 -15.01 15.89 -18.73
N ALA A 180 -14.13 16.62 -18.06
CA ALA A 180 -12.74 16.21 -17.98
C ALA A 180 -12.67 14.96 -17.09
N ARG A 181 -12.23 13.82 -17.65
CA ARG A 181 -11.79 12.69 -16.79
C ARG A 181 -10.59 13.16 -15.97
N VAL A 182 -10.28 12.45 -14.87
CA VAL A 182 -9.04 12.66 -14.11
C VAL A 182 -7.88 12.84 -15.10
N PRO A 183 -7.08 13.93 -14.98
CA PRO A 183 -6.14 14.32 -16.01
C PRO A 183 -5.26 13.16 -16.48
N LEU A 184 -5.11 13.00 -17.79
CA LEU A 184 -4.28 11.93 -18.37
C LEU A 184 -2.85 11.99 -17.80
N ALA A 185 -2.32 13.20 -17.59
CA ALA A 185 -1.02 13.42 -16.98
C ALA A 185 -0.85 12.70 -15.63
N ALA A 186 -1.85 12.76 -14.75
CA ALA A 186 -1.81 12.06 -13.46
C ALA A 186 -1.75 10.54 -13.65
N SER A 187 -2.53 10.00 -14.60
CA SER A 187 -2.47 8.57 -14.91
C SER A 187 -1.16 8.14 -15.55
N SER A 188 -0.58 8.98 -16.42
CA SER A 188 0.69 8.72 -17.10
C SER A 188 1.86 8.69 -16.12
N LEU A 189 1.92 9.63 -15.17
CA LEU A 189 2.94 9.64 -14.12
C LEU A 189 2.87 8.38 -13.25
N LEU A 190 1.66 7.96 -12.86
CA LEU A 190 1.46 6.76 -12.05
C LEU A 190 1.69 5.45 -12.82
N ALA A 191 1.75 5.48 -14.16
CA ALA A 191 1.86 4.27 -14.97
C ALA A 191 3.15 3.48 -14.68
N ASN A 192 4.27 4.18 -14.45
CA ASN A 192 5.56 3.57 -14.13
C ASN A 192 5.60 2.94 -12.73
N TYR A 193 4.69 3.35 -11.84
CA TYR A 193 4.62 2.86 -10.46
C TYR A 193 3.61 1.74 -10.27
N ARG A 194 2.91 1.31 -11.33
CA ARG A 194 1.96 0.22 -11.22
C ARG A 194 2.72 -1.06 -10.88
N ALA A 195 2.46 -1.61 -9.69
CA ALA A 195 2.92 -2.94 -9.32
C ALA A 195 2.18 -3.96 -10.17
N ASN A 196 2.72 -4.22 -11.36
CA ASN A 196 2.24 -5.30 -12.20
C ASN A 196 2.64 -6.59 -11.52
N LEU A 197 1.67 -7.28 -10.92
CA LEU A 197 1.80 -8.67 -10.49
C LEU A 197 1.92 -9.55 -11.75
N PHE A 198 2.98 -9.37 -12.54
CA PHE A 198 3.31 -10.22 -13.67
C PHE A 198 3.64 -11.61 -13.10
N GLY A 199 2.63 -12.47 -12.99
CA GLY A 199 2.80 -13.82 -12.47
C GLY A 199 1.52 -14.53 -12.01
N TYR A 200 0.43 -13.82 -11.71
CA TYR A 200 -0.84 -14.46 -11.35
C TYR A 200 -2.01 -13.93 -12.19
N GLY A 201 -2.17 -14.53 -13.38
CA GLY A 201 -3.45 -14.62 -14.09
C GLY A 201 -4.03 -13.33 -14.69
N SER A 202 -3.48 -12.88 -15.82
CA SER A 202 -4.34 -12.43 -16.92
C SER A 202 -4.56 -13.61 -17.87
N GLY A 203 -5.20 -14.66 -17.36
CA GLY A 203 -5.89 -15.63 -18.21
C GLY A 203 -7.21 -14.99 -18.64
N ALA A 204 -7.50 -15.10 -19.94
CA ALA A 204 -8.68 -14.57 -20.62
C ALA A 204 -10.01 -14.86 -19.90
#